data_AF-A0A248VSD3-F1
#
_entry.id   AF-A0A248VSD3-F1
#
_cell.length_a   1.000
_cell.length_b   1.000
_cell.length_c   1.000
_cell.angle_alpha   90.00
_cell.angle_beta   90.00
_cell.angle_gamma   90.00
#
_symmetry.space_group_name_H-M   'P 1'
#
loop_
_entity.id
_entity.type
_entity.pdbx_description
1 polymer ?
#
loop_
_entity_poly.entity_id
_entity_poly.type
_entity_poly.pdbx_seq_one_letter_code
_entity_poly.pdbx_strand_id
1 'polypeptide(L)' 'MTQAQQTSGAAAGEADDLVYTVVINHEEQYSIWPTFRDVPAGWREVGVRGPKAECLAHIETVWTDMRPASLRRHMDAAA' A
#
# COMPACT_ATOMS: atom_id res chain seq x y z
N MET A 1 -10.51 -14.84 -13.91
CA MET A 1 -9.64 -13.94 -14.69
C MET A 1 -8.98 -13.01 -13.69
N THR A 2 -7.68 -13.19 -13.47
CA THR A 2 -6.84 -12.40 -12.57
C THR A 2 -6.75 -10.97 -13.08
N GLN A 3 -7.40 -10.02 -12.40
CA GLN A 3 -7.04 -8.60 -12.47
C GLN A 3 -6.03 -8.39 -11.34
N ALA A 4 -4.73 -8.15 -11.53
CA ALA A 4 -4.07 -7.28 -12.50
C ALA A 4 -4.68 -5.87 -12.52
N GLN A 5 -4.71 -5.23 -11.36
CA GLN A 5 -4.79 -3.77 -11.27
C GLN A 5 -3.41 -3.26 -10.85
N GLN A 6 -2.53 -3.25 -11.84
CA GLN A 6 -1.30 -2.47 -11.83
C GLN A 6 -1.72 -1.01 -12.04
N THR A 7 -1.97 -0.28 -10.96
CA THR A 7 -2.11 1.18 -11.02
C THR A 7 -0.72 1.79 -11.14
N SER A 8 -0.43 2.34 -12.32
CA SER A 8 0.78 3.05 -12.70
C SER A 8 1.23 4.08 -11.66
N GLY A 9 2.47 3.96 -11.17
CA GLY A 9 3.09 4.91 -10.25
C GLY A 9 4.61 4.73 -10.17
N ALA A 10 5.32 5.25 -11.17
CA ALA A 10 6.75 5.56 -11.21
C ALA A 10 7.75 4.53 -10.65
N ALA A 11 8.41 3.81 -11.56
CA ALA A 11 9.79 3.31 -11.47
C ALA A 11 10.32 3.03 -10.05
N ALA A 12 10.02 1.86 -9.48
CA ALA A 12 10.70 1.37 -8.29
C ALA A 12 12.07 0.76 -8.65
N GLY A 13 12.86 1.51 -9.43
CA GLY A 13 14.26 1.20 -9.68
C GLY A 13 15.08 1.32 -8.40
N GLU A 14 16.08 0.46 -8.26
CA GLU A 14 17.05 0.39 -7.16
C GLU A 14 17.57 1.78 -6.76
N ALA A 15 17.09 2.28 -5.62
CA ALA A 15 17.64 3.43 -4.95
C ALA A 15 17.73 3.07 -3.47
N ASP A 16 18.85 2.43 -3.12
CA ASP A 16 19.13 1.87 -1.79
C ASP A 16 19.15 2.96 -0.71
N ASP A 17 19.42 4.21 -1.09
CA ASP A 17 19.52 5.37 -0.20
C ASP A 17 18.22 6.18 -0.03
N LEU A 18 17.12 5.83 -0.71
CA LEU A 18 15.87 6.59 -0.60
C LEU A 18 15.04 6.15 0.61
N VAL A 19 14.52 7.14 1.33
CA VAL A 19 13.55 6.92 2.42
C VAL A 19 12.14 6.93 1.85
N TYR A 20 11.38 5.90 2.22
CA TYR A 20 9.98 5.71 1.88
C TYR A 20 9.12 5.79 3.14
N THR A 21 7.84 6.08 2.95
CA THR A 21 6.81 5.95 3.97
C THR A 21 5.72 5.00 3.50
N VAL A 22 5.14 4.24 4.41
CA VAL A 22 3.96 3.42 4.12
C VAL A 22 2.73 4.32 4.11
N VAL A 23 1.99 4.26 3.01
CA VAL A 23 0.72 4.94 2.83
C VAL A 23 -0.41 3.94 2.67
N ILE A 24 -1.61 4.34 3.08
CA ILE A 24 -2.83 3.55 2.92
C ILE A 24 -3.92 4.41 2.31
N ASN A 25 -4.75 3.83 1.45
CA ASN A 25 -5.92 4.51 0.90
C ASN A 25 -7.22 4.15 1.66
N HIS A 26 -8.34 4.71 1.21
CA HIS A 26 -9.67 4.47 1.76
C HIS A 26 -10.20 3.03 1.52
N GLU A 27 -9.57 2.27 0.62
CA GLU A 27 -9.88 0.86 0.35
C GLU A 27 -8.97 -0.09 1.13
N GLU A 28 -8.23 0.42 2.13
CA GLU A 28 -7.29 -0.34 2.96
C GLU A 28 -6.15 -0.98 2.16
N GLN A 29 -5.83 -0.42 0.99
CA GLN A 29 -4.69 -0.85 0.18
C GLN A 29 -3.43 -0.14 0.67
N TYR A 30 -2.37 -0.90 0.91
CA TYR A 30 -1.08 -0.40 1.34
C TYR A 30 -0.15 -0.17 0.14
N SER A 31 0.65 0.89 0.21
CA SER A 31 1.71 1.17 -0.75
C SER A 31 2.87 1.89 -0.07
N ILE A 32 4.01 1.99 -0.74
CA ILE A 32 5.14 2.80 -0.32
C ILE A 32 5.21 4.08 -1.15
N TRP A 33 5.48 5.20 -0.49
CA TRP A 33 5.61 6.51 -1.13
C TRP A 33 6.94 7.16 -0.74
N PRO A 34 7.69 7.77 -1.67
CA PRO A 34 8.92 8.48 -1.33
C PRO A 34 8.66 9.68 -0.42
N THR A 35 9.43 9.83 0.66
CA THR A 35 9.23 10.93 1.63
C THR A 35 9.59 12.31 1.09
N PHE A 36 10.31 12.38 -0.03
CA PHE A 36 10.66 13.64 -0.70
C PHE A 36 9.56 14.19 -1.62
N ARG A 37 8.42 13.48 -1.75
CA ARG A 37 7.25 13.94 -2.50
C ARG A 37 6.06 14.07 -1.57
N ASP A 38 5.23 15.08 -1.82
CA ASP A 38 3.94 15.20 -1.16
C ASP A 38 3.07 13.97 -1.44
N VAL A 39 2.32 13.54 -0.43
CA VAL A 39 1.43 12.38 -0.53
C VAL A 39 0.21 12.76 -1.38
N PRO A 40 -0.19 11.95 -2.37
CA PRO A 40 -1.36 12.24 -3.20
C PRO A 40 -2.65 12.29 -2.40
N ALA A 41 -3.60 13.10 -2.86
CA ALA A 41 -4.94 13.14 -2.27
C ALA A 41 -5.59 11.74 -2.25
N GLY A 42 -6.23 11.40 -1.12
CA GLY A 42 -6.86 10.09 -0.91
C GLY A 42 -5.93 9.00 -0.35
N TRP A 43 -4.65 9.30 -0.16
CA TRP A 43 -3.70 8.48 0.58
C TRP A 43 -3.33 9.14 1.90
N ARG A 44 -3.04 8.32 2.92
CA ARG A 44 -2.59 8.79 4.24
C ARG A 44 -1.37 8.02 4.69
N GLU A 45 -0.42 8.70 5.33
CA GLU A 45 0.73 8.05 5.95
C GLU A 45 0.30 7.19 7.14
N VAL A 46 0.94 6.03 7.31
CA VAL A 46 0.69 5.10 8.43
C VAL A 46 1.66 5.33 9.58
N GLY A 47 2.69 6.17 9.37
CA GLY A 47 3.72 6.47 10.37
C GLY A 47 4.95 5.57 10.31
N VAL A 48 4.97 4.60 9.40
CA VAL A 48 6.16 3.80 9.09
C VAL A 48 6.98 4.50 8.01
N ARG A 49 8.27 4.71 8.29
CA ARG A 49 9.22 5.34 7.39
C ARG A 49 10.57 4.63 7.48
N GLY A 50 11.22 4.43 6.35
CA GLY A 50 12.50 3.72 6.30
C GLY A 50 12.93 3.38 4.88
N PRO A 51 13.99 2.57 4.73
CA PRO A 51 14.36 2.03 3.43
C PRO A 51 13.21 1.20 2.85
N LYS A 52 13.23 1.03 1.53
CA LYS A 52 12.22 0.27 0.78
C LYS A 52 11.94 -1.11 1.39
N ALA A 53 13.00 -1.85 1.76
CA ALA A 53 12.90 -3.19 2.32
C ALA A 53 12.11 -3.23 3.64
N GLU A 54 12.36 -2.28 4.55
CA GLU A 54 11.67 -2.20 5.84
C GLU A 54 10.19 -1.84 5.66
N CYS A 55 9.89 -0.90 4.77
CA CYS A 55 8.51 -0.52 4.46
C CYS A 55 7.72 -1.68 3.84
N LEU A 56 8.34 -2.43 2.92
CA LEU A 56 7.71 -3.61 2.31
C LEU A 56 7.49 -4.74 3.33
N ALA A 57 8.49 -5.04 4.16
CA ALA A 57 8.35 -6.05 5.21
C ALA A 57 7.23 -5.70 6.21
N HIS A 58 7.07 -4.41 6.54
CA HIS A 58 5.93 -3.96 7.33
C HIS A 58 4.60 -4.23 6.62
N ILE A 59 4.48 -3.85 5.34
CA ILE A 59 3.26 -4.09 4.53
C ILE A 59 2.93 -5.59 4.48
N GLU A 60 3.92 -6.45 4.25
CA GLU A 60 3.73 -7.91 4.24
C GLU A 60 3.21 -8.45 5.59
N THR A 61 3.65 -7.83 6.69
CA THR A 61 3.24 -8.22 8.05
C THR A 61 1.83 -7.73 8.39
N VAL A 62 1.43 -6.54 7.94
CA VAL A 62 0.12 -5.95 8.28
C VAL A 62 -0.97 -6.28 7.28
N TRP A 63 -0.63 -6.47 6.00
CA TRP A 63 -1.56 -6.78 4.93
C TRP A 63 -1.76 -8.30 4.80
N THR A 64 -2.21 -8.92 5.89
CA THR A 64 -2.39 -10.37 6.00
C THR A 64 -3.63 -10.89 5.29
N ASP A 65 -4.61 -10.02 5.04
CA ASP A 65 -5.83 -10.34 4.31
C ASP A 65 -5.94 -9.44 3.08
N MET A 66 -5.48 -9.97 1.93
CA MET A 66 -5.52 -9.27 0.64
C MET A 66 -6.92 -9.26 -0.01
N ARG A 67 -7.96 -9.73 0.69
CA ARG A 67 -9.34 -9.67 0.18
C ARG A 67 -9.81 -8.20 0.18
N PRO A 68 -10.31 -7.67 -0.95
CA PRO A 68 -10.89 -6.34 -0.98
C PRO A 68 -12.00 -6.21 0.07
N ALA A 69 -12.02 -5.09 0.81
CA ALA A 69 -13.01 -4.83 1.86
C ALA A 69 -14.47 -4.92 1.34
N SER A 70 -14.69 -4.61 0.07
CA SER A 70 -15.97 -4.76 -0.64
C SER A 70 -16.43 -6.22 -0.74
N LEU A 71 -15.52 -7.18 -0.97
CA LEU A 71 -15.84 -8.60 -0.99
C LEU A 71 -16.21 -9.11 0.41
N ARG A 72 -15.52 -8.61 1.45
CA ARG A 72 -15.85 -8.93 2.85
C ARG A 72 -17.25 -8.46 3.22
N ARG A 73 -17.61 -7.22 2.88
CA ARG A 73 -18.96 -6.69 3.13
C ARG A 73 -20.07 -7.47 2.39
N HIS A 74 -19.80 -7.96 1.18
CA HIS A 74 -20.77 -8.81 0.47
C HIS A 74 -20.94 -10.20 1.06
N MET A 75 -19.89 -10.80 1.65
CA MET A 75 -19.99 -12.10 2.31
C MET A 75 -20.68 -12.02 3.68
N ASP A 76 -20.50 -10.91 4.41
CA ASP A 76 -21.16 -10.65 5.71
C ASP A 76 -22.68 -10.40 5.55
N ALA A 77 -23.08 -9.74 4.46
CA ALA A 77 -24.49 -9.48 4.15
C ALA A 77 -25.26 -10.70 3.59
N ALA A 78 -24.59 -11.82 3.35
CA ALA A 78 -25.17 -13.06 2.83
C ALA A 78 -25.33 -14.16 3.88
N ALA A 79 -25.02 -13.86 5.15
CA ALA A 79 -25.20 -14.73 6.31
C ALA A 79 -26.55 -14.48 7.02
#